data_AF-A0A2V5R2N1-F1
#
_entry.id   AF-A0A2V5R2N1-F1
#
_cell.length_a   1.000
_cell.length_b   1.000
_cell.length_c   1.000
_cell.angle_alpha   90.00
_cell.angle_beta   90.00
_cell.angle_gamma   90.00
#
_symmetry.space_group_name_H-M   'P 1'
#
loop_
_entity.id
_entity.type
_entity.pdbx_description
1 polymer ?
#
loop_
_entity_poly.entity_id
_entity_poly.type
_entity_poly.pdbx_seq_one_letter_code
_entity_poly.pdbx_strand_id
1 'polypeptide(L)'
;KNVSKKIDIEPGRTFAGFGFTIALSNLRKRLLRGEQLALKAVGFAPFPTLTVQVVTVKISYGGLDRMRMSGRLLKGDRFIIHPEIPFIASLFVNVPDTKIWLTNPAPAGFLRWEGPIVLPDDPLIRVDLLSGATSGRAEPTEPDKRG
;
A
#
# COMPACT_ATOMS: atom_id res chain seq x y z
N LYS A 1 -12.17 -11.07 29.55
CA LYS A 1 -13.01 -11.04 28.32
C LYS A 1 -12.09 -11.04 27.11
N ASN A 2 -11.96 -12.20 26.46
CA ASN A 2 -11.02 -12.43 25.38
C ASN A 2 -11.74 -12.11 24.06
N VAL A 3 -11.41 -10.98 23.42
CA VAL A 3 -12.06 -10.54 22.18
C VAL A 3 -11.13 -10.82 21.00
N SER A 4 -10.71 -12.07 20.83
CA SER A 4 -10.24 -12.54 19.53
C SER A 4 -11.46 -12.97 18.72
N LYS A 5 -12.17 -12.00 18.11
CA LYS A 5 -13.10 -12.35 17.05
C LYS A 5 -12.26 -12.99 15.94
N LYS A 6 -12.46 -14.29 15.69
CA LYS A 6 -11.97 -14.93 14.47
C LYS A 6 -12.57 -14.17 13.30
N ILE A 7 -11.74 -13.41 12.61
CA ILE A 7 -12.10 -12.81 11.33
C ILE A 7 -11.80 -13.91 10.32
N ASP A 8 -12.83 -14.45 9.67
CA ASP A 8 -12.64 -15.34 8.54
C ASP A 8 -12.06 -14.51 7.39
N ILE A 9 -10.80 -14.77 7.08
CA ILE A 9 -10.10 -14.18 5.95
C ILE A 9 -10.34 -15.13 4.78
N GLU A 10 -11.20 -14.72 3.83
CA GLU A 10 -11.37 -15.44 2.57
C GLU A 10 -10.26 -15.00 1.61
N PRO A 11 -9.32 -15.89 1.22
CA PRO A 11 -8.25 -15.57 0.30
C PRO A 11 -8.82 -15.02 -1.03
N GLY A 12 -8.37 -13.82 -1.43
CA GLY A 12 -8.85 -13.13 -2.63
C GLY A 12 -10.18 -12.38 -2.48
N ARG A 13 -10.82 -12.40 -1.30
CA ARG A 13 -12.07 -11.66 -1.00
C ARG A 13 -11.96 -10.74 0.22
N THR A 14 -11.04 -11.01 1.13
CA THR A 14 -10.74 -10.13 2.26
C THR A 14 -9.53 -9.26 1.94
N PHE A 15 -9.75 -7.94 1.77
CA PHE A 15 -8.71 -6.98 1.40
C PHE A 15 -8.24 -6.16 2.60
N ALA A 16 -6.96 -6.24 2.92
CA ALA A 16 -6.28 -5.29 3.81
C ALA A 16 -5.75 -4.12 2.97
N GLY A 17 -6.31 -2.92 3.12
CA GLY A 17 -5.82 -1.73 2.40
C GLY A 17 -6.82 -0.60 2.16
N PHE A 18 -8.13 -0.83 2.31
CA PHE A 18 -9.14 0.23 2.16
C PHE A 18 -8.96 1.36 3.18
N GLY A 19 -8.61 1.01 4.43
CA GLY A 19 -8.32 2.00 5.49
C GLY A 19 -7.17 2.95 5.13
N PHE A 20 -6.10 2.45 4.51
CA PHE A 20 -5.00 3.28 4.06
C PHE A 20 -5.39 4.20 2.90
N THR A 21 -6.26 3.78 2.00
CA THR A 21 -6.75 4.64 0.92
C THR A 21 -7.44 5.89 1.48
N ILE A 22 -8.31 5.73 2.48
CA ILE A 22 -8.98 6.85 3.16
C ILE A 22 -7.98 7.71 3.95
N ALA A 23 -7.08 7.08 4.70
CA ALA A 23 -6.04 7.79 5.45
C ALA A 23 -5.14 8.63 4.51
N LEU A 24 -4.68 8.05 3.41
CA LEU A 24 -3.84 8.72 2.41
C LEU A 24 -4.58 9.88 1.73
N SER A 25 -5.87 9.73 1.41
CA SER A 25 -6.67 10.83 0.86
C SER A 25 -6.67 12.06 1.78
N ASN A 26 -6.81 11.84 3.10
CA ASN A 26 -6.77 12.91 4.10
C ASN A 26 -5.36 13.46 4.37
N LEU A 27 -4.34 12.60 4.32
CA LEU A 27 -2.95 12.95 4.60
C LEU A 27 -2.17 13.48 3.39
N ARG A 28 -2.75 13.38 2.18
CA ARG A 28 -2.10 13.70 0.89
C ARG A 28 -1.36 15.04 0.89
N LYS A 29 -1.99 16.11 1.38
CA LYS A 29 -1.38 17.46 1.39
C LYS A 29 -0.07 17.50 2.19
N ARG A 30 0.01 16.76 3.30
CA ARG A 30 1.20 16.67 4.16
C ARG A 30 2.30 15.86 3.49
N LEU A 31 1.94 14.67 3.01
CA LEU A 31 2.86 13.76 2.34
C LEU A 31 3.46 14.38 1.06
N LEU A 32 2.66 15.12 0.27
CA LEU A 32 3.14 15.84 -0.92
C LEU A 32 4.15 16.94 -0.60
N ARG A 33 4.17 17.47 0.63
CA ARG A 33 5.21 18.41 1.09
C ARG A 33 6.49 17.73 1.58
N GLY A 34 6.59 16.40 1.42
CA GLY A 34 7.73 15.60 1.86
C GLY A 34 7.66 15.15 3.31
N GLU A 35 6.55 15.40 4.01
CA GLU A 35 6.38 14.93 5.38
C GLU A 35 6.31 13.39 5.42
N GLN A 36 7.03 12.77 6.35
CA GLN A 36 6.91 11.34 6.64
C GLN A 36 6.04 11.15 7.87
N LEU A 37 5.06 10.25 7.78
CA LEU A 37 4.09 10.03 8.85
C LEU A 37 4.17 8.59 9.33
N ALA A 38 4.22 8.40 10.65
CA ALA A 38 4.10 7.10 11.28
C ALA A 38 2.63 6.84 11.66
N LEU A 39 2.08 5.72 11.22
CA LEU A 39 0.74 5.26 11.62
C LEU A 39 0.82 3.90 12.29
N LYS A 40 -0.12 3.61 13.19
CA LYS A 40 -0.34 2.25 13.68
C LYS A 40 -1.25 1.52 12.70
N ALA A 41 -0.83 0.34 12.28
CA ALA A 41 -1.53 -0.52 11.36
C ALA A 41 -1.80 -1.87 12.00
N VAL A 42 -2.88 -2.53 11.59
CA VAL A 42 -3.17 -3.91 11.97
C VAL A 42 -2.58 -4.82 10.90
N GLY A 43 -1.64 -5.68 11.27
CA GLY A 43 -1.01 -6.67 10.40
C GLY A 43 -1.10 -8.08 11.01
N PHE A 44 -0.72 -9.09 10.22
CA PHE A 44 -0.66 -10.47 10.67
C PHE A 44 0.79 -10.87 10.86
N ALA A 45 1.12 -11.44 12.02
CA ALA A 45 2.44 -11.95 12.28
C ALA A 45 2.66 -13.30 11.56
N PRO A 46 3.88 -13.59 11.07
CA PRO A 46 4.19 -14.89 10.53
C PRO A 46 4.11 -15.98 11.61
N PHE A 47 4.15 -17.24 11.16
CA PHE A 47 4.24 -18.42 12.02
C PHE A 47 5.33 -18.26 13.12
N PRO A 48 5.13 -18.73 14.37
CA PRO A 48 4.08 -19.66 14.83
C PRO A 48 2.82 -19.01 15.40
N THR A 49 2.76 -17.68 15.51
CA THR A 49 1.66 -17.04 16.24
C THR A 49 0.45 -16.74 15.38
N LEU A 50 0.60 -16.40 14.09
CA LEU A 50 -0.52 -16.01 13.20
C LEU A 50 -1.54 -15.08 13.90
N THR A 51 -1.04 -14.23 14.80
CA THR A 51 -1.87 -13.33 15.59
C THR A 51 -1.96 -11.98 14.91
N VAL A 52 -3.09 -11.33 15.11
CA VAL A 52 -3.27 -9.92 14.78
C VAL A 52 -2.31 -9.10 15.63
N GLN A 53 -1.39 -8.36 15.00
CA GLN A 53 -0.47 -7.46 15.66
C GLN A 53 -0.67 -6.01 15.19
N VAL A 54 -0.54 -5.08 16.12
CA VAL A 54 -0.47 -3.66 15.79
C VAL A 54 0.99 -3.31 15.53
N VAL A 55 1.32 -2.98 14.28
CA VAL A 55 2.67 -2.61 13.84
C VAL A 55 2.71 -1.13 13.47
N THR A 56 3.83 -0.48 13.70
CA THR A 56 4.05 0.87 13.18
C THR A 56 4.43 0.77 11.70
N VAL A 57 3.85 1.63 10.87
CA VAL A 57 4.24 1.78 9.47
C VAL A 57 4.63 3.23 9.21
N LYS A 58 5.70 3.42 8.46
CA LYS A 58 6.06 4.73 7.90
C LYS A 58 5.40 4.89 6.54
N ILE A 59 4.82 6.06 6.32
CA ILE A 59 4.20 6.41 5.05
C ILE A 59 4.96 7.57 4.43
N SER A 60 5.29 7.43 3.15
CA SER A 60 5.99 8.46 2.37
C SER A 60 5.38 8.61 0.98
N TYR A 61 5.60 9.77 0.37
CA TYR A 61 5.28 10.01 -1.03
C TYR A 61 6.42 9.50 -1.93
N GLY A 62 6.07 8.63 -2.87
CA GLY A 62 6.99 7.96 -3.79
C GLY A 62 7.06 8.59 -5.19
N GLY A 63 6.37 9.70 -5.43
CA GLY A 63 6.37 10.40 -6.73
C GLY A 63 5.14 10.17 -7.58
N LEU A 64 5.11 10.81 -8.75
CA LEU A 64 4.03 10.71 -9.70
C LEU A 64 4.36 9.66 -10.76
N ASP A 65 3.52 8.63 -10.88
CA ASP A 65 3.72 7.58 -11.86
C ASP A 65 2.67 7.63 -12.98
N ARG A 66 3.05 7.13 -14.15
CA ARG A 66 2.12 6.76 -15.23
C ARG A 66 1.97 5.26 -15.26
N MET A 67 0.74 4.78 -15.48
CA MET A 67 0.48 3.36 -15.59
C MET A 67 -0.62 3.10 -16.61
N ARG A 68 -0.47 2.01 -17.37
CA ARG A 68 -1.52 1.55 -18.28
C ARG A 68 -2.51 0.68 -17.51
N MET A 69 -3.80 0.97 -17.64
CA MET A 69 -4.90 0.17 -17.08
C MET A 69 -6.05 0.12 -18.07
N SER A 70 -6.49 -1.09 -18.43
CA SER A 70 -7.60 -1.29 -19.38
C SER A 70 -7.43 -0.44 -20.66
N GLY A 71 -6.24 -0.47 -21.25
CA GLY A 71 -5.86 0.29 -22.45
C GLY A 71 -5.59 1.79 -22.24
N ARG A 72 -5.99 2.37 -21.10
CA ARG A 72 -5.83 3.80 -20.80
C ARG A 72 -4.52 4.08 -20.09
N LEU A 73 -3.90 5.22 -20.38
CA LEU A 73 -2.74 5.71 -19.63
C LEU A 73 -3.22 6.64 -18.52
N LEU A 74 -2.98 6.28 -17.26
CA LEU A 74 -3.44 7.01 -16.09
C LEU A 74 -2.24 7.53 -15.29
N LYS A 75 -2.41 8.69 -14.65
CA LYS A 75 -1.44 9.27 -13.72
C LYS A 75 -1.90 9.03 -12.28
N GLY A 76 -0.97 8.70 -11.40
CA GLY A 76 -1.26 8.51 -9.99
C GLY A 76 -0.12 8.92 -9.08
N ASP A 77 -0.47 9.53 -7.95
CA ASP A 77 0.45 9.80 -6.86
C ASP A 77 0.75 8.48 -6.15
N ARG A 78 2.01 8.03 -6.19
CA ARG A 78 2.47 6.83 -5.49
C ARG A 78 2.77 7.13 -4.04
N PHE A 79 2.24 6.32 -3.14
CA PHE A 79 2.56 6.32 -1.72
C PHE A 79 3.19 4.98 -1.35
N ILE A 80 4.18 5.03 -0.48
CA ILE A 80 4.93 3.86 -0.01
C ILE A 80 4.65 3.71 1.48
N ILE A 81 4.17 2.53 1.86
CA ILE A 81 3.92 2.11 3.23
C ILE A 81 5.02 1.12 3.58
N HIS A 82 5.93 1.55 4.45
CA HIS A 82 7.07 0.80 4.92
C HIS A 82 6.80 0.28 6.34
N PRO A 83 6.66 -1.03 6.55
CA PRO A 83 6.49 -1.60 7.88
C PRO A 83 7.74 -1.44 8.73
N GLU A 84 7.61 -0.93 9.95
CA GLU A 84 8.71 -0.92 10.91
C GLU A 84 8.85 -2.30 11.56
N ILE A 85 9.94 -3.00 11.25
CA ILE A 85 10.26 -4.29 11.86
C ILE A 85 11.25 -4.05 13.00
N PRO A 86 11.00 -4.56 14.22
CA PRO A 86 12.00 -4.55 15.29
C PRO A 86 13.28 -5.26 14.84
N PHE A 87 14.45 -4.70 15.17
CA PHE A 87 15.76 -5.17 14.69
C PHE A 87 16.05 -6.67 14.90
N ILE A 88 15.51 -7.26 15.96
CA ILE A 88 15.69 -8.70 16.23
C ILE A 88 14.84 -9.56 15.28
N ALA A 89 13.66 -9.08 14.88
CA ALA A 89 12.77 -9.78 13.96
C ALA A 89 13.21 -9.65 12.49
N SER A 90 13.94 -8.58 12.12
CA SER A 90 14.40 -8.37 10.73
C SER A 90 15.43 -9.40 10.25
N LEU A 91 16.03 -10.18 11.15
CA LEU A 91 16.93 -11.30 10.81
C LEU A 91 16.18 -12.53 10.27
N PHE A 92 14.88 -12.64 10.55
CA PHE A 92 14.06 -13.81 10.22
C PHE A 92 12.85 -13.47 9.34
N VAL A 93 12.50 -12.19 9.23
CA VAL A 93 11.34 -11.72 8.47
C VAL A 93 11.75 -10.50 7.66
N ASN A 94 11.60 -10.58 6.34
CA ASN A 94 11.66 -9.41 5.46
C ASN A 94 10.24 -9.07 5.04
N VAL A 95 9.76 -7.86 5.39
CA VAL A 95 8.43 -7.41 5.00
C VAL A 95 8.57 -6.42 3.85
N PRO A 96 8.02 -6.73 2.65
CA PRO A 96 8.11 -5.83 1.52
C PRO A 96 7.26 -4.57 1.74
N ASP A 97 7.67 -3.47 1.12
CA ASP A 97 6.86 -2.26 1.05
C ASP A 97 5.53 -2.52 0.35
N THR A 98 4.46 -1.94 0.90
CA THR A 98 3.18 -1.83 0.20
C THR A 98 3.12 -0.50 -0.53
N LYS A 99 2.65 -0.50 -1.78
CA LYS A 99 2.50 0.71 -2.60
C LYS A 99 1.04 0.96 -2.92
N ILE A 100 0.61 2.20 -2.79
CA ILE A 100 -0.75 2.63 -3.13
C ILE A 100 -0.65 3.82 -4.07
N TRP A 101 -1.37 3.79 -5.18
CA TRP A 101 -1.53 4.92 -6.07
C TRP A 101 -2.92 5.51 -5.91
N LEU A 102 -2.98 6.84 -5.80
CA LEU A 102 -4.22 7.61 -5.83
C LEU A 102 -4.30 8.47 -7.09
N THR A 103 -5.51 8.71 -7.59
CA THR A 103 -5.74 9.53 -8.79
C THR A 103 -5.13 10.93 -8.66
N ASN A 104 -4.56 11.42 -9.77
CA ASN A 104 -4.04 12.77 -9.91
C ASN A 104 -4.63 13.42 -11.19
N PRO A 105 -5.18 14.65 -11.13
CA PRO A 105 -5.28 15.54 -9.95
C PRO A 105 -6.35 15.08 -8.93
N ALA A 106 -6.49 15.81 -7.83
CA ALA A 106 -7.55 15.59 -6.84
C ALA A 106 -8.96 15.75 -7.46
N PRO A 107 -10.03 15.13 -6.91
CA PRO A 107 -10.10 14.39 -5.65
C PRO A 107 -9.33 13.05 -5.68
N ALA A 108 -8.79 12.65 -4.53
CA ALA A 108 -7.98 11.44 -4.41
C ALA A 108 -8.89 10.20 -4.34
N GLY A 109 -8.96 9.46 -5.42
CA GLY A 109 -9.57 8.14 -5.50
C GLY A 109 -8.52 7.03 -5.57
N PHE A 110 -8.92 5.81 -5.22
CA PHE A 110 -8.08 4.62 -5.40
C PHE A 110 -7.71 4.43 -6.88
N LEU A 111 -6.45 4.12 -7.18
CA LEU A 111 -6.01 3.77 -8.53
C LEU A 111 -5.39 2.37 -8.57
N ARG A 112 -4.38 2.11 -7.74
CA ARG A 112 -3.66 0.82 -7.69
C ARG A 112 -3.22 0.52 -6.27
N TRP A 113 -3.12 -0.77 -5.96
CA TRP A 113 -2.40 -1.26 -4.80
C TRP A 113 -1.46 -2.41 -5.20
N GLU A 114 -0.26 -2.42 -4.63
CA GLU A 114 0.70 -3.51 -4.76
C GLU A 114 1.25 -3.87 -3.38
N GLY A 115 1.22 -5.15 -3.02
CA GLY A 115 1.68 -5.61 -1.71
C GLY A 115 1.48 -7.12 -1.50
N PRO A 116 1.94 -7.66 -0.38
CA PRO A 116 1.72 -9.06 -0.01
C PRO A 116 0.24 -9.30 0.34
N ILE A 117 -0.28 -10.50 0.07
CA ILE A 117 -1.71 -10.82 0.26
C ILE A 117 -2.11 -10.73 1.74
N VAL A 118 -1.39 -11.43 2.62
CA VAL A 118 -1.68 -11.47 4.06
C VAL A 118 -0.37 -11.45 4.88
N LEU A 119 0.57 -12.32 4.54
CA LEU A 119 1.84 -12.50 5.26
C LEU A 119 3.02 -11.85 4.54
N PRO A 120 4.09 -11.47 5.25
CA PRO A 120 5.26 -10.82 4.66
C PRO A 120 5.91 -11.56 3.48
N ASP A 121 5.86 -12.90 3.52
CA ASP A 121 6.44 -13.82 2.56
C ASP A 121 5.46 -14.25 1.45
N ASP A 122 4.21 -13.77 1.51
CA ASP A 122 3.25 -14.01 0.43
C ASP A 122 3.72 -13.36 -0.87
N PRO A 123 3.29 -13.92 -2.03
CA PRO A 123 3.51 -13.27 -3.32
C PRO A 123 2.99 -11.84 -3.33
N LEU A 124 3.77 -10.94 -3.92
CA LEU A 124 3.30 -9.59 -4.22
C LEU A 124 2.21 -9.66 -5.29
N ILE A 125 1.03 -9.20 -4.93
CA ILE A 125 -0.10 -9.08 -5.86
C ILE A 125 -0.36 -7.62 -6.19
N ARG A 126 -1.10 -7.41 -7.28
CA ARG A 126 -1.49 -6.09 -7.77
C ARG A 126 -3.00 -6.05 -7.92
N VAL A 127 -3.60 -4.98 -7.42
CA VAL A 127 -5.03 -4.68 -7.58
C VAL A 127 -5.17 -3.35 -8.29
N ASP A 128 -5.81 -3.35 -9.45
CA ASP A 128 -6.07 -2.17 -10.27
C ASP A 128 -7.52 -1.73 -10.11
N LEU A 129 -7.77 -0.41 -10.12
CA LEU A 129 -9.13 0.13 -10.21
C LEU A 129 -9.84 -0.34 -11.48
N LEU A 130 -9.13 -0.31 -12.61
CA LEU A 130 -9.65 -0.73 -13.90
C LEU A 130 -9.01 -2.06 -14.31
N SER A 131 -9.76 -3.14 -14.15
CA SER A 131 -9.38 -4.48 -14.58
C SER A 131 -9.33 -4.58 -16.11
N GLY A 132 -8.36 -5.31 -16.66
CA GLY A 132 -8.28 -5.57 -18.10
C GLY A 132 -6.99 -6.25 -18.53
N ALA A 133 -7.02 -6.91 -19.70
CA ALA A 133 -5.90 -7.70 -20.23
C ALA A 133 -4.63 -6.88 -20.56
N THR A 134 -4.73 -5.54 -20.58
CA THR A 134 -3.65 -4.63 -21.00
C THR A 134 -3.12 -3.73 -19.87
N SER A 135 -3.21 -4.18 -18.62
CA SER A 135 -2.64 -3.46 -17.47
C SER A 135 -1.12 -3.61 -17.37
N GLY A 136 -0.40 -2.49 -17.41
CA GLY A 136 1.07 -2.42 -17.42
C GLY A 136 1.70 -2.00 -16.08
N ARG A 137 3.03 -2.00 -16.03
CA ARG A 137 3.83 -1.52 -14.90
C ARG A 137 3.55 -0.02 -14.64
N ALA A 138 3.67 0.40 -13.38
CA ALA A 138 3.74 1.82 -13.05
C ALA A 138 5.17 2.33 -13.28
N GLU A 139 5.30 3.43 -14.02
CA GLU A 139 6.58 4.02 -14.40
C GLU A 139 6.65 5.46 -13.87
N PRO A 140 7.76 5.85 -13.23
CA PRO A 140 7.95 7.22 -12.78
C PRO A 140 7.76 8.20 -13.94
N THR A 141 7.00 9.25 -13.71
CA THR A 141 6.99 10.40 -14.61
C THR A 141 8.30 11.15 -14.39
N GLU A 142 9.03 11.47 -15.45
CA GLU A 142 10.16 12.39 -15.33
C GLU A 142 9.70 13.70 -14.66
N PRO A 143 10.49 14.28 -13.75
CA PRO A 143 10.20 15.59 -13.22
C PRO A 143 10.13 16.57 -14.39
N ASP A 144 9.08 17.38 -14.44
CA ASP A 144 8.90 18.39 -15.48
C ASP A 144 10.10 19.35 -15.43
N LYS A 145 10.98 19.30 -16.43
CA LYS A 145 12.18 20.14 -16.53
C LYS A 145 11.86 21.60 -16.89
N ARG A 146 10.62 22.04 -16.73
CA ARG A 146 10.17 23.41 -16.97
C ARG A 146 9.72 24.04 -15.65
N GLY A 147 10.70 24.51 -14.89
CA GLY A 147 10.55 25.56 -13.88
C GLY A 147 11.26 26.82 -14.37
#